data_AF-A0A0G1Q3A0-F1
#
_entry.id   AF-A0A0G1Q3A0-F1
#
_cell.length_a   1.000
_cell.length_b   1.000
_cell.length_c   1.000
_cell.angle_alpha   90.00
_cell.angle_beta   90.00
_cell.angle_gamma   90.00
#
_symmetry.space_group_name_H-M   'P 1'
#
loop_
_entity.id
_entity.type
_entity.pdbx_description
1 polymer ?
#
loop_
_entity_poly.entity_id
_entity_poly.type
_entity_poly.pdbx_seq_one_letter_code
_entity_poly.pdbx_strand_id
1 'polypeptide(L)'
;MTSQQIRQKFLEFFEKRGHAIVPSSSLLPDDKSVLLTTAGMQQFKPHFIGQADPVHDFGSRNTASIQKCFRTSDIDEVGDESHLTFFEMLGNFSFGGYFKKEAIEYAREFIVKELGLKIDYVSVFEGDSEVPADIESERIWKSLGVHDVRIYINGVEVWNLVFNEYYCLPDKSLKKLERPGVDTGMGLERLAAAAQGMPTIFETDLFAPIMDALKVLSPGKDLDKRETRHARIIADHIKGAIFLISDGVVPSNVEAGYVLRRVLRKSIRYAKLLELPGDWFTVIFTEVAEIYGAAYPKLENYRSEILTAIKNEEEKFAKALEKGTKEFEKLAEKAKAAPRDPEHLEISGVDAFALFETYGFPLELTGEMAAEKGIAVDEESFRREFKKHQEISRAGTEKKFGGHGLSVEAGELRAATPEELLKVTRLHTATHLLHQALREILGSHVKQMGSDITPERLRFDFIHPQKMTDEEKKRVEDLVNEKIKEDLPVLMEEMNFEEAIKQGALAFFKEKYPERVKVYSAGSFSKEVCGGPHVSRTGEIGKFRIAKEESSSAGVRRIKAMVETLV
;
A
#
# COMPACT_ATOMS: atom_id res chain seq x y z
N MET A 1 -29.20 -1.32 11.51
CA MET A 1 -28.67 0.04 11.26
C MET A 1 -27.70 -0.04 10.09
N THR A 2 -27.74 0.86 9.10
CA THR A 2 -26.81 0.80 7.95
C THR A 2 -25.41 1.25 8.35
N SER A 3 -24.39 0.79 7.61
CA SER A 3 -23.00 1.22 7.78
C SER A 3 -22.83 2.74 7.67
N GLN A 4 -23.55 3.39 6.75
CA GLN A 4 -23.55 4.85 6.62
C GLN A 4 -24.09 5.55 7.88
N GLN A 5 -25.18 5.03 8.46
CA GLN A 5 -25.72 5.56 9.72
C GLN A 5 -24.73 5.37 10.87
N ILE A 6 -24.02 4.26 10.92
CA ILE A 6 -22.99 3.98 11.93
C ILE A 6 -21.85 5.00 11.82
N ARG A 7 -21.30 5.21 10.61
CA ARG A 7 -20.25 6.22 10.36
C ARG A 7 -20.67 7.60 10.86
N GLN A 8 -21.88 8.04 10.46
CA GLN A 8 -22.40 9.35 10.83
C GLN A 8 -22.62 9.48 12.34
N LYS A 9 -23.28 8.51 12.98
CA LYS A 9 -23.49 8.49 14.42
C LYS A 9 -22.18 8.55 15.20
N PHE A 10 -21.16 7.80 14.76
CA PHE A 10 -19.85 7.79 15.41
C PHE A 10 -19.19 9.17 15.38
N LEU A 11 -19.12 9.79 14.20
CA LEU A 11 -18.50 11.11 14.04
C LEU A 11 -19.26 12.19 14.83
N GLU A 12 -20.58 12.24 14.69
CA GLU A 12 -21.41 13.21 15.43
C GLU A 12 -21.33 13.01 16.95
N PHE A 13 -21.23 11.76 17.42
CA PHE A 13 -21.12 11.45 18.85
C PHE A 13 -19.84 12.03 19.46
N PHE A 14 -18.72 11.90 18.77
CA PHE A 14 -17.43 12.42 19.23
C PHE A 14 -17.28 13.92 18.97
N GLU A 15 -17.80 14.44 17.86
CA GLU A 15 -17.82 15.88 17.59
C GLU A 15 -18.56 16.65 18.70
N LYS A 16 -19.74 16.17 19.13
CA LYS A 16 -20.49 16.76 20.26
C LYS A 16 -19.74 16.73 21.59
N ARG A 17 -18.66 15.95 21.69
CA ARG A 17 -17.78 15.82 22.88
C ARG A 17 -16.47 16.59 22.72
N GLY A 18 -16.35 17.42 21.68
CA GLY A 18 -15.18 18.27 21.46
C GLY A 18 -14.01 17.56 20.77
N HIS A 19 -14.23 16.39 20.18
CA HIS A 19 -13.24 15.77 19.31
C HIS A 19 -13.23 16.47 17.96
N ALA A 20 -12.04 16.79 17.46
CA ALA A 20 -11.89 17.24 16.09
C ALA A 20 -12.06 16.05 15.13
N ILE A 21 -12.93 16.20 14.13
CA ILE A 21 -13.13 15.16 13.12
C ILE A 21 -12.03 15.25 12.06
N VAL A 22 -11.22 14.20 11.98
CA VAL A 22 -10.06 14.14 11.09
C VAL A 22 -10.36 13.16 9.95
N PRO A 23 -10.18 13.56 8.67
CA PRO A 23 -10.35 12.67 7.53
C PRO A 23 -9.43 11.44 7.59
N SER A 24 -9.82 10.37 6.91
CA SER A 24 -8.94 9.22 6.67
C SER A 24 -7.67 9.66 5.93
N SER A 25 -6.51 9.24 6.44
CA SER A 25 -5.24 9.25 5.72
C SER A 25 -5.19 8.16 4.64
N SER A 26 -4.16 8.24 3.80
CA SER A 26 -3.82 7.27 2.76
C SER A 26 -3.51 5.88 3.34
N LEU A 27 -3.76 4.81 2.57
CA LEU A 27 -3.26 3.47 2.85
C LEU A 27 -1.74 3.35 2.74
N LEU A 28 -1.08 4.34 2.11
CA LEU A 28 0.36 4.52 2.12
C LEU A 28 0.73 5.52 3.23
N PRO A 29 1.21 5.05 4.39
CA PRO A 29 1.55 5.91 5.52
C PRO A 29 2.87 6.64 5.29
N ASP A 30 3.05 7.80 5.92
CA ASP A 30 4.33 8.52 5.94
C ASP A 30 5.36 7.89 6.90
N ASP A 31 4.93 6.88 7.68
CA ASP A 31 5.74 6.14 8.64
C ASP A 31 6.50 4.99 7.96
N LYS A 32 7.83 5.14 7.83
CA LYS A 32 8.72 4.14 7.21
C LYS A 32 8.81 2.80 7.94
N SER A 33 8.30 2.70 9.18
CA SER A 33 8.30 1.45 9.93
C SER A 33 7.17 0.49 9.53
N VAL A 34 6.20 0.95 8.75
CA VAL A 34 5.05 0.17 8.31
C VAL A 34 4.83 0.31 6.80
N LEU A 35 4.41 -0.78 6.15
CA LEU A 35 4.25 -0.81 4.70
C LEU A 35 2.91 -0.19 4.24
N LEU A 36 1.85 -0.46 5.00
CA LEU A 36 0.49 -0.01 4.74
C LEU A 36 -0.13 0.47 6.04
N THR A 37 -1.11 1.37 5.92
CA THR A 37 -1.86 1.83 7.08
C THR A 37 -2.72 0.69 7.62
N THR A 38 -2.36 0.15 8.79
CA THR A 38 -3.00 -1.03 9.40
C THR A 38 -3.90 -0.69 10.57
N ALA A 39 -3.80 0.53 11.11
CA ALA A 39 -4.58 0.99 12.27
C ALA A 39 -4.87 2.50 12.19
N GLY A 40 -5.98 2.91 12.81
CA GLY A 40 -6.41 4.31 12.91
C GLY A 40 -5.38 5.23 13.58
N MET A 41 -4.67 4.73 14.59
CA MET A 41 -3.70 5.50 15.36
C MET A 41 -2.51 6.01 14.55
N GLN A 42 -2.14 5.33 13.45
CA GLN A 42 -0.88 5.56 12.74
C GLN A 42 -0.76 6.99 12.23
N GLN A 43 -1.86 7.60 11.77
CA GLN A 43 -1.87 9.00 11.34
C GLN A 43 -1.66 10.02 12.48
N PHE A 44 -1.77 9.57 13.73
CA PHE A 44 -1.63 10.38 14.94
C PHE A 44 -0.38 10.02 15.77
N LYS A 45 0.49 9.14 15.26
CA LYS A 45 1.72 8.71 15.96
C LYS A 45 2.56 9.90 16.45
N PRO A 46 2.80 10.98 15.65
CA PRO A 46 3.58 12.13 16.12
C PRO A 46 2.97 12.83 17.34
N HIS A 47 1.64 12.89 17.45
CA HIS A 47 0.93 13.52 18.56
C HIS A 47 1.01 12.68 19.84
N PHE A 48 0.93 11.35 19.73
CA PHE A 48 1.08 10.46 20.89
C PHE A 48 2.47 10.53 21.52
N ILE A 49 3.52 10.75 20.71
CA ILE A 49 4.91 10.82 21.19
C ILE A 49 5.39 12.26 21.46
N GLY A 50 4.50 13.25 21.36
CA GLY A 50 4.79 14.66 21.65
C GLY A 50 5.66 15.37 20.61
N GLN A 51 5.80 14.81 19.41
CA GLN A 51 6.52 15.45 18.29
C GLN A 51 5.66 16.48 17.55
N ALA A 52 4.34 16.39 17.65
CA ALA A 52 3.39 17.33 17.07
C ALA A 52 2.39 17.81 18.15
N ASP A 53 1.87 19.04 17.99
CA ASP A 53 0.92 19.63 18.95
C ASP A 53 -0.52 19.49 18.42
N PRO A 54 -1.36 18.63 19.05
CA PRO A 54 -2.72 18.40 18.57
C PRO A 54 -3.62 19.63 18.70
N VAL A 55 -3.34 20.54 19.65
CA VAL A 55 -4.14 21.77 19.80
C VAL A 55 -3.82 22.73 18.66
N HIS A 56 -2.57 22.81 18.25
CA HIS A 56 -2.16 23.60 17.09
C HIS A 56 -2.73 23.01 15.79
N ASP A 57 -2.59 21.69 15.60
CA ASP A 57 -2.89 21.04 14.32
C ASP A 57 -4.40 20.80 14.11
N PHE A 58 -5.15 20.51 15.18
CA PHE A 58 -6.56 20.11 15.10
C PHE A 58 -7.50 21.03 15.88
N GLY A 59 -6.98 21.97 16.67
CA GLY A 59 -7.79 22.79 17.58
C GLY A 59 -8.33 22.04 18.81
N SER A 60 -7.94 20.78 19.00
CA SER A 60 -8.39 19.94 20.11
C SER A 60 -7.34 18.92 20.51
N ARG A 61 -7.32 18.52 21.78
CA ARG A 61 -6.50 17.38 22.27
C ARG A 61 -7.10 16.03 21.94
N ASN A 62 -8.30 16.02 21.36
CA ASN A 62 -9.05 14.81 21.09
C ASN A 62 -9.43 14.82 19.61
N THR A 63 -9.31 13.68 18.95
CA THR A 63 -9.69 13.52 17.55
C THR A 63 -10.55 12.28 17.36
N ALA A 64 -11.38 12.27 16.33
CA ALA A 64 -12.05 11.06 15.87
C ALA A 64 -11.91 10.93 14.36
N SER A 65 -11.73 9.71 13.87
CA SER A 65 -11.62 9.42 12.45
C SER A 65 -12.21 8.07 12.09
N ILE A 66 -12.47 7.89 10.79
CA ILE A 66 -12.81 6.60 10.18
C ILE A 66 -11.70 6.31 9.19
N GLN A 67 -10.70 5.53 9.62
CA GLN A 67 -9.48 5.29 8.86
C GLN A 67 -9.63 4.05 7.98
N LYS A 68 -9.30 4.19 6.69
CA LYS A 68 -9.06 3.05 5.81
C LYS A 68 -7.86 2.25 6.32
N CYS A 69 -8.03 0.94 6.53
CA CYS A 69 -6.97 0.06 6.97
C CYS A 69 -6.79 -1.11 6.00
N PHE A 70 -5.54 -1.55 5.84
CA PHE A 70 -5.19 -2.73 5.08
C PHE A 70 -4.31 -3.68 5.91
N ARG A 71 -4.73 -4.93 6.11
CA ARG A 71 -3.99 -5.96 6.84
C ARG A 71 -3.48 -7.04 5.90
N THR A 72 -2.16 -7.17 5.83
CA THR A 72 -1.49 -8.21 5.04
C THR A 72 -1.40 -9.54 5.76
N SER A 73 -1.47 -9.53 7.10
CA SER A 73 -1.46 -10.72 7.95
C SER A 73 -2.69 -11.59 7.72
N ASP A 74 -3.82 -10.99 7.35
CA ASP A 74 -5.14 -11.63 7.34
C ASP A 74 -5.52 -12.15 5.94
N ILE A 75 -4.61 -12.04 4.95
CA ILE A 75 -4.87 -12.38 3.53
C ILE A 75 -5.29 -13.84 3.35
N ASP A 76 -4.79 -14.75 4.18
CA ASP A 76 -4.99 -16.19 4.00
C ASP A 76 -6.25 -16.69 4.75
N GLU A 77 -6.65 -15.95 5.79
CA GLU A 77 -7.85 -16.13 6.60
C GLU A 77 -9.10 -15.61 5.90
N VAL A 78 -8.98 -14.61 5.03
CA VAL A 78 -10.12 -14.07 4.25
C VAL A 78 -10.88 -15.19 3.53
N GLY A 79 -12.21 -15.06 3.56
CA GLY A 79 -13.15 -16.06 3.07
C GLY A 79 -13.87 -16.81 4.18
N ASP A 80 -13.42 -16.63 5.42
CA ASP A 80 -14.17 -17.02 6.62
C ASP A 80 -15.34 -16.07 6.90
N GLU A 81 -15.79 -15.97 8.16
CA GLU A 81 -16.96 -15.18 8.56
C GLU A 81 -16.63 -13.72 8.92
N SER A 82 -15.34 -13.38 9.16
CA SER A 82 -15.00 -12.13 9.88
C SER A 82 -13.66 -11.45 9.52
N HIS A 83 -12.76 -12.11 8.76
CA HIS A 83 -11.47 -11.55 8.35
C HIS A 83 -11.58 -10.81 7.01
N LEU A 84 -10.83 -9.70 6.92
CA LEU A 84 -10.76 -8.82 5.75
C LEU A 84 -9.33 -8.36 5.54
N THR A 85 -8.95 -8.15 4.28
CA THR A 85 -7.73 -7.40 3.97
C THR A 85 -7.96 -5.92 4.10
N PHE A 86 -9.10 -5.40 3.64
CA PHE A 86 -9.47 -3.98 3.73
C PHE A 86 -10.72 -3.77 4.57
N PHE A 87 -10.64 -2.83 5.50
CA PHE A 87 -11.74 -2.46 6.37
C PHE A 87 -11.61 -1.01 6.85
N GLU A 88 -12.69 -0.45 7.39
CA GLU A 88 -12.66 0.86 8.05
C GLU A 88 -12.55 0.71 9.57
N MET A 89 -11.60 1.43 10.15
CA MET A 89 -11.42 1.49 11.59
C MET A 89 -11.94 2.83 12.12
N LEU A 90 -13.04 2.77 12.87
CA LEU A 90 -13.60 3.89 13.62
C LEU A 90 -12.75 4.05 14.88
N GLY A 91 -12.16 5.22 15.09
CA GLY A 91 -11.28 5.47 16.23
C GLY A 91 -11.51 6.83 16.85
N ASN A 92 -11.42 6.88 18.18
CA ASN A 92 -11.38 8.11 18.96
C ASN A 92 -10.08 8.16 19.76
N PHE A 93 -9.36 9.26 19.60
CA PHE A 93 -8.00 9.41 20.09
C PHE A 93 -7.92 10.58 21.08
N SER A 94 -7.11 10.41 22.11
CA SER A 94 -6.82 11.44 23.12
C SER A 94 -5.32 11.58 23.27
N PHE A 95 -4.83 12.81 23.22
CA PHE A 95 -3.44 13.18 23.42
C PHE A 95 -3.26 13.87 24.78
N GLY A 96 -3.80 13.26 25.83
CA GLY A 96 -3.88 13.83 27.18
C GLY A 96 -5.06 14.79 27.39
N GLY A 97 -6.18 14.57 26.69
CA GLY A 97 -7.45 15.27 26.94
C GLY A 97 -8.38 14.51 27.90
N TYR A 98 -8.44 13.18 27.77
CA TYR A 98 -9.10 12.25 28.69
C TYR A 98 -8.38 10.89 28.69
N PHE A 99 -8.76 9.97 29.59
CA PHE A 99 -8.10 8.66 29.71
C PHE A 99 -9.12 7.51 29.91
N LYS A 100 -8.75 6.47 30.67
CA LYS A 100 -9.51 5.22 30.83
C LYS A 100 -10.98 5.41 31.15
N LYS A 101 -11.29 6.20 32.18
CA LYS A 101 -12.66 6.37 32.67
C LYS A 101 -13.58 6.93 31.60
N GLU A 102 -13.24 8.08 31.03
CA GLU A 102 -14.07 8.72 30.01
C GLU A 102 -14.11 7.88 28.73
N ALA A 103 -13.00 7.26 28.32
CA ALA A 103 -12.96 6.40 27.14
C ALA A 103 -13.94 5.22 27.26
N ILE A 104 -13.97 4.55 28.42
CA ILE A 104 -14.88 3.43 28.70
C ILE A 104 -16.33 3.91 28.81
N GLU A 105 -16.57 5.05 29.46
CA GLU A 105 -17.91 5.67 29.52
C GLU A 105 -18.43 6.00 28.12
N TYR A 106 -17.60 6.57 27.24
CA TYR A 106 -17.94 6.86 25.86
C TYR A 106 -18.20 5.60 25.04
N ALA A 107 -17.35 4.58 25.16
CA ALA A 107 -17.54 3.32 24.44
C ALA A 107 -18.88 2.66 24.82
N ARG A 108 -19.17 2.57 26.13
CA ARG A 108 -20.46 2.04 26.60
C ARG A 108 -21.63 2.88 26.11
N GLU A 109 -21.53 4.20 26.25
CA GLU A 109 -22.61 5.09 25.85
C GLU A 109 -22.91 4.99 24.35
N PHE A 110 -21.88 4.94 23.52
CA PHE A 110 -22.04 4.77 22.09
C PHE A 110 -22.70 3.43 21.75
N ILE A 111 -22.15 2.31 22.23
CA ILE A 111 -22.70 0.97 21.94
C ILE A 111 -24.14 0.83 22.45
N VAL A 112 -24.41 1.21 23.70
CA VAL A 112 -25.69 0.94 24.34
C VAL A 112 -26.75 1.99 24.01
N LYS A 113 -26.41 3.28 24.10
CA LYS A 113 -27.41 4.35 23.90
C LYS A 113 -27.52 4.79 22.44
N GLU A 114 -26.40 4.97 21.74
CA GLU A 114 -26.45 5.48 20.36
C GLU A 114 -26.79 4.39 19.34
N LEU A 115 -26.25 3.18 19.53
CA LEU A 115 -26.49 2.06 18.63
C LEU A 115 -27.62 1.12 19.09
N GLY A 116 -27.99 1.15 20.37
CA GLY A 116 -29.01 0.26 20.93
C GLY A 116 -28.55 -1.19 21.04
N LEU A 117 -27.24 -1.45 21.05
CA LEU A 117 -26.65 -2.78 21.13
C LEU A 117 -26.38 -3.17 22.59
N LYS A 118 -26.39 -4.47 22.84
CA LYS A 118 -25.99 -5.03 24.13
C LYS A 118 -24.50 -5.35 24.09
N ILE A 119 -23.80 -5.07 25.19
CA ILE A 119 -22.44 -5.57 25.43
C ILE A 119 -22.57 -6.96 26.05
N ASP A 120 -22.16 -8.00 25.33
CA ASP A 120 -22.21 -9.36 25.84
C ASP A 120 -21.09 -9.64 26.84
N TYR A 121 -19.88 -9.17 26.53
CA TYR A 121 -18.71 -9.28 27.40
C TYR A 121 -17.70 -8.16 27.11
N VAL A 122 -16.73 -8.01 28.00
CA VAL A 122 -15.51 -7.21 27.79
C VAL A 122 -14.30 -8.05 28.17
N SER A 123 -13.21 -7.98 27.39
CA SER A 123 -11.92 -8.52 27.80
C SER A 123 -10.99 -7.41 28.31
N VAL A 124 -10.25 -7.67 29.39
CA VAL A 124 -9.22 -6.76 29.92
C VAL A 124 -7.86 -7.46 29.94
N PHE A 125 -6.80 -6.67 29.79
CA PHE A 125 -5.42 -7.17 29.74
C PHE A 125 -5.01 -7.81 31.08
N GLU A 126 -4.51 -9.05 31.03
CA GLU A 126 -4.09 -9.81 32.22
C GLU A 126 -2.74 -9.36 32.81
N GLY A 127 -1.98 -8.55 32.08
CA GLY A 127 -0.62 -8.21 32.45
C GLY A 127 0.41 -9.20 31.88
N ASP A 128 1.66 -8.76 31.83
CA ASP A 128 2.82 -9.57 31.47
C ASP A 128 4.01 -9.28 32.41
N SER A 129 5.22 -9.69 32.01
CA SER A 129 6.43 -9.47 32.80
C SER A 129 6.83 -8.01 32.97
N GLU A 130 6.35 -7.11 32.12
CA GLU A 130 6.71 -5.69 32.08
C GLU A 130 5.53 -4.77 32.44
N VAL A 131 4.30 -5.13 32.07
CA VAL A 131 3.09 -4.31 32.23
C VAL A 131 2.08 -5.02 33.15
N PRO A 132 1.59 -4.38 34.22
CA PRO A 132 0.64 -5.01 35.14
C PRO A 132 -0.76 -5.19 34.52
N ALA A 133 -1.55 -6.09 35.10
CA ALA A 133 -2.95 -6.29 34.76
C ALA A 133 -3.79 -5.00 34.84
N ASP A 134 -4.73 -4.80 33.90
CA ASP A 134 -5.56 -3.59 33.84
C ASP A 134 -6.80 -3.67 34.74
N ILE A 135 -6.56 -3.74 36.05
CA ILE A 135 -7.61 -3.81 37.08
C ILE A 135 -8.44 -2.52 37.15
N GLU A 136 -7.90 -1.39 36.69
CA GLU A 136 -8.61 -0.12 36.66
C GLU A 136 -9.79 -0.17 35.68
N SER A 137 -9.52 -0.57 34.43
CA SER A 137 -10.56 -0.72 33.41
C SER A 137 -11.62 -1.74 33.81
N GLU A 138 -11.22 -2.86 34.44
CA GLU A 138 -12.14 -3.87 34.96
C GLU A 138 -13.16 -3.26 35.95
N ARG A 139 -12.69 -2.44 36.90
CA ARG A 139 -13.56 -1.78 37.89
C ARG A 139 -14.50 -0.78 37.22
N ILE A 140 -14.01 -0.01 36.25
CA ILE A 140 -14.81 0.98 35.52
C ILE A 140 -15.96 0.27 34.79
N TRP A 141 -15.68 -0.78 34.01
CA TRP A 141 -16.70 -1.56 33.32
C TRP A 141 -17.77 -2.14 34.27
N LYS A 142 -17.33 -2.73 35.39
CA LYS A 142 -18.23 -3.25 36.43
C LYS A 142 -19.12 -2.17 37.03
N SER A 143 -18.56 -0.98 37.29
CA SER A 143 -19.32 0.17 37.83
C SER A 143 -20.41 0.67 36.87
N LEU A 144 -20.24 0.45 35.57
CA LEU A 144 -21.20 0.82 34.54
C LEU A 144 -22.23 -0.29 34.23
N GLY A 145 -22.23 -1.37 35.01
CA GLY A 145 -23.17 -2.49 34.91
C GLY A 145 -22.80 -3.55 33.87
N VAL A 146 -21.55 -3.55 33.37
CA VAL A 146 -21.03 -4.65 32.52
C VAL A 146 -20.27 -5.61 33.43
N HIS A 147 -20.91 -6.73 33.78
CA HIS A 147 -20.37 -7.67 34.77
C HIS A 147 -19.60 -8.85 34.17
N ASP A 148 -19.83 -9.19 32.91
CA ASP A 148 -19.08 -10.24 32.20
C ASP A 148 -17.75 -9.66 31.66
N VAL A 149 -16.79 -9.50 32.57
CA VAL A 149 -15.42 -9.06 32.26
C VAL A 149 -14.48 -10.26 32.33
N ARG A 150 -13.79 -10.56 31.23
CA ARG A 150 -12.94 -11.73 31.03
C ARG A 150 -11.50 -11.31 30.74
N ILE A 151 -10.59 -12.28 30.76
CA ILE A 151 -9.17 -12.07 30.42
C ILE A 151 -8.89 -12.41 28.95
N TYR A 152 -9.42 -13.53 28.47
CA TYR A 152 -9.25 -14.01 27.10
C TYR A 152 -10.58 -14.49 26.54
N ILE A 153 -10.80 -14.26 25.24
CA ILE A 153 -12.04 -14.63 24.57
C ILE A 153 -11.77 -15.14 23.17
N ASN A 154 -12.37 -16.28 22.84
CA ASN A 154 -12.45 -16.79 21.47
C ASN A 154 -13.79 -16.32 20.87
N GLY A 155 -13.80 -15.09 20.33
CA GLY A 155 -15.00 -14.45 19.79
C GLY A 155 -14.67 -13.22 18.94
N VAL A 156 -15.68 -12.64 18.30
CA VAL A 156 -15.49 -11.50 17.39
C VAL A 156 -15.35 -10.21 18.20
N GLU A 157 -14.13 -9.66 18.25
CA GLU A 157 -13.87 -8.34 18.82
C GLU A 157 -14.48 -7.26 17.92
N VAL A 158 -15.34 -6.40 18.51
CA VAL A 158 -15.97 -5.26 17.83
C VAL A 158 -15.19 -3.98 18.05
N TRP A 159 -14.71 -3.71 19.27
CA TRP A 159 -14.01 -2.48 19.63
C TRP A 159 -12.88 -2.75 20.62
N ASN A 160 -11.68 -2.31 20.28
CA ASN A 160 -10.50 -2.31 21.14
C ASN A 160 -10.22 -0.91 21.71
N LEU A 161 -9.93 -0.83 23.02
CA LEU A 161 -9.57 0.41 23.74
C LEU A 161 -8.16 0.27 24.29
N VAL A 162 -7.18 0.90 23.64
CA VAL A 162 -5.77 0.91 24.03
C VAL A 162 -5.45 2.18 24.81
N PHE A 163 -4.84 2.00 25.98
CA PHE A 163 -4.42 3.08 26.86
C PHE A 163 -2.90 3.21 26.82
N ASN A 164 -2.40 4.12 25.99
CA ASN A 164 -0.99 4.31 25.75
C ASN A 164 -0.32 5.00 26.95
N GLU A 165 0.41 4.25 27.77
CA GLU A 165 1.15 4.79 28.93
C GLU A 165 2.68 4.78 28.71
N TYR A 166 3.16 3.96 27.78
CA TYR A 166 4.57 3.73 27.54
C TYR A 166 4.92 3.80 26.06
N TYR A 167 6.13 4.24 25.77
CA TYR A 167 6.78 4.19 24.47
C TYR A 167 7.89 3.14 24.50
N CYS A 168 7.84 2.17 23.59
CA CYS A 168 8.88 1.16 23.45
C CYS A 168 10.06 1.71 22.63
N LEU A 169 11.23 1.75 23.26
CA LEU A 169 12.49 2.17 22.62
C LEU A 169 13.05 1.07 21.71
N PRO A 170 13.99 1.39 20.80
CA PRO A 170 14.58 0.39 19.90
C PRO A 170 15.23 -0.81 20.60
N ASP A 171 15.69 -0.63 21.85
CA ASP A 171 16.27 -1.67 22.70
C ASP A 171 15.23 -2.49 23.48
N LYS A 172 13.94 -2.30 23.15
CA LYS A 172 12.76 -2.91 23.80
C LYS A 172 12.42 -2.37 25.19
N SER A 173 13.21 -1.46 25.76
CA SER A 173 12.87 -0.85 27.04
C SER A 173 11.66 0.09 26.94
N LEU A 174 10.86 0.14 28.00
CA LEU A 174 9.66 0.97 28.07
C LEU A 174 9.95 2.32 28.75
N LYS A 175 9.72 3.41 28.02
CA LYS A 175 9.76 4.78 28.55
C LYS A 175 8.34 5.28 28.80
N LYS A 176 8.04 5.72 30.02
CA LYS A 176 6.73 6.31 30.33
C LYS A 176 6.48 7.58 29.50
N LEU A 177 5.29 7.68 28.90
CA LEU A 177 4.87 8.85 28.14
C LEU A 177 4.61 10.03 29.09
N GLU A 178 4.98 11.25 28.66
CA GLU A 178 4.68 12.47 29.43
C GLU A 178 3.17 12.73 29.52
N ARG A 179 2.44 12.34 28.48
CA ARG A 179 0.98 12.44 28.40
C ARG A 179 0.43 11.07 27.99
N PRO A 180 -0.32 10.39 28.87
CA PRO A 180 -1.02 9.16 28.50
C PRO A 180 -2.01 9.44 27.36
N GLY A 181 -2.09 8.48 26.45
CA GLY A 181 -2.97 8.56 25.28
C GLY A 181 -4.12 7.57 25.34
N VAL A 182 -5.21 7.88 24.65
CA VAL A 182 -6.25 6.91 24.31
C VAL A 182 -6.18 6.67 22.82
N ASP A 183 -6.12 5.41 22.42
CA ASP A 183 -6.21 4.93 21.05
C ASP A 183 -7.31 3.89 21.02
N THR A 184 -8.32 4.07 20.17
CA THR A 184 -9.37 3.07 20.01
C THR A 184 -9.51 2.66 18.55
N GLY A 185 -9.91 1.41 18.36
CA GLY A 185 -10.16 0.85 17.04
C GLY A 185 -11.40 -0.03 17.04
N MET A 186 -12.41 0.38 16.30
CA MET A 186 -13.66 -0.34 16.09
C MET A 186 -13.81 -0.67 14.61
N GLY A 187 -13.85 -1.96 14.28
CA GLY A 187 -14.01 -2.39 12.89
C GLY A 187 -15.44 -2.14 12.41
N LEU A 188 -15.62 -1.27 11.41
CA LEU A 188 -16.94 -0.93 10.88
C LEU A 188 -17.71 -2.16 10.41
N GLU A 189 -17.04 -3.04 9.68
CA GLU A 189 -17.64 -4.22 9.06
C GLU A 189 -18.19 -5.20 10.12
N ARG A 190 -17.44 -5.40 11.21
CA ARG A 190 -17.88 -6.23 12.34
C ARG A 190 -19.02 -5.56 13.12
N LEU A 191 -18.92 -4.25 13.33
CA LEU A 191 -19.98 -3.50 13.99
C LEU A 191 -21.27 -3.50 13.15
N ALA A 192 -21.17 -3.38 11.83
CA ALA A 192 -22.30 -3.45 10.91
C ALA A 192 -22.97 -4.83 10.96
N ALA A 193 -22.19 -5.92 11.00
CA ALA A 193 -22.73 -7.27 11.17
C ALA A 193 -23.53 -7.39 12.47
N ALA A 194 -22.95 -6.94 13.60
CA ALA A 194 -23.64 -6.92 14.88
C ALA A 194 -24.91 -6.05 14.85
N ALA A 195 -24.84 -4.85 14.28
CA ALA A 195 -25.94 -3.89 14.24
C ALA A 195 -27.05 -4.22 13.22
N GLN A 196 -26.80 -5.17 12.32
CA GLN A 196 -27.76 -5.69 11.34
C GLN A 196 -28.25 -7.09 11.71
N GLY A 197 -27.65 -7.74 12.71
CA GLY A 197 -27.97 -9.11 13.09
C GLY A 197 -27.53 -10.13 12.04
N MET A 198 -26.45 -9.83 11.31
CA MET A 198 -25.92 -10.71 10.27
C MET A 198 -24.86 -11.65 10.85
N PRO A 199 -24.90 -12.96 10.52
CA PRO A 199 -23.95 -13.94 11.02
C PRO A 199 -22.55 -13.73 10.46
N THR A 200 -22.43 -13.13 9.28
CA THR A 200 -21.14 -12.84 8.65
C THR A 200 -21.07 -11.40 8.17
N ILE A 201 -19.87 -10.84 8.09
CA ILE A 201 -19.64 -9.50 7.53
C ILE A 201 -20.07 -9.39 6.06
N PHE A 202 -20.08 -10.51 5.33
CA PHE A 202 -20.39 -10.56 3.89
C PHE A 202 -21.88 -10.44 3.57
N GLU A 203 -22.73 -10.50 4.59
CA GLU A 203 -24.18 -10.32 4.47
C GLU A 203 -24.63 -8.90 4.88
N THR A 204 -23.69 -8.05 5.28
CA THR A 204 -23.97 -6.64 5.61
C THR A 204 -24.19 -5.80 4.37
N ASP A 205 -24.75 -4.60 4.55
CA ASP A 205 -24.85 -3.58 3.49
C ASP A 205 -23.51 -3.16 2.86
N LEU A 206 -22.37 -3.54 3.46
CA LEU A 206 -21.03 -3.29 2.92
C LEU A 206 -20.57 -4.35 1.91
N PHE A 207 -21.25 -5.50 1.83
CA PHE A 207 -20.84 -6.63 0.99
C PHE A 207 -21.97 -7.31 0.24
N ALA A 208 -23.20 -7.30 0.77
CA ALA A 208 -24.34 -7.98 0.14
C ALA A 208 -24.53 -7.59 -1.34
N PRO A 209 -24.44 -6.31 -1.77
CA PRO A 209 -24.54 -5.95 -3.18
C PRO A 209 -23.44 -6.60 -4.05
N ILE A 210 -22.20 -6.66 -3.53
CA ILE A 210 -21.07 -7.30 -4.21
C ILE A 210 -21.29 -8.82 -4.32
N MET A 211 -21.77 -9.45 -3.25
CA MET A 211 -22.06 -10.89 -3.23
C MET A 211 -23.20 -11.26 -4.18
N ASP A 212 -24.25 -10.43 -4.24
CA ASP A 212 -25.37 -10.62 -5.17
C ASP A 212 -24.92 -10.43 -6.62
N ALA A 213 -24.07 -9.43 -6.91
CA ALA A 213 -23.47 -9.26 -8.22
C ALA A 213 -22.64 -10.50 -8.64
N LEU A 214 -21.85 -11.07 -7.72
CA LEU A 214 -21.08 -12.29 -7.99
C LEU A 214 -21.98 -13.50 -8.29
N LYS A 215 -23.12 -13.63 -7.60
CA LYS A 215 -24.13 -14.69 -7.88
C LYS A 215 -24.70 -14.56 -9.29
N VAL A 216 -25.03 -13.33 -9.71
CA VAL A 216 -25.54 -13.06 -11.06
C VAL A 216 -24.48 -13.35 -12.13
N LEU A 217 -23.22 -13.03 -11.86
CA LEU A 217 -22.10 -13.29 -12.76
C LEU A 217 -21.70 -14.77 -12.85
N SER A 218 -22.11 -15.60 -11.88
CA SER A 218 -21.76 -17.02 -11.77
C SER A 218 -23.00 -17.93 -11.61
N PRO A 219 -23.93 -17.95 -12.58
CA PRO A 219 -25.21 -18.66 -12.43
C PRO A 219 -25.08 -20.19 -12.31
N GLY A 220 -23.90 -20.75 -12.64
CA GLY A 220 -23.63 -22.20 -12.59
C GLY A 220 -22.97 -22.69 -11.29
N LYS A 221 -22.70 -21.81 -10.32
CA LYS A 221 -22.00 -22.15 -9.07
C LYS A 221 -22.87 -21.88 -7.84
N ASP A 222 -22.69 -22.66 -6.77
CA ASP A 222 -23.43 -22.53 -5.52
C ASP A 222 -22.64 -21.67 -4.52
N LEU A 223 -22.73 -20.35 -4.72
CA LEU A 223 -22.06 -19.35 -3.89
C LEU A 223 -22.62 -19.27 -2.45
N ASP A 224 -23.71 -19.98 -2.14
CA ASP A 224 -24.28 -20.05 -0.80
C ASP A 224 -23.82 -21.29 -0.02
N LYS A 225 -23.05 -22.20 -0.65
CA LYS A 225 -22.48 -23.38 0.02
C LYS A 225 -21.03 -23.66 -0.35
N ARG A 226 -20.83 -24.30 -1.51
CA ARG A 226 -19.52 -24.90 -1.85
C ARG A 226 -18.53 -23.84 -2.28
N GLU A 227 -19.01 -22.83 -2.99
CA GLU A 227 -18.18 -21.78 -3.58
C GLU A 227 -18.19 -20.47 -2.78
N THR A 228 -18.89 -20.42 -1.64
CA THR A 228 -19.03 -19.23 -0.80
C THR A 228 -17.69 -18.60 -0.43
N ARG A 229 -16.72 -19.43 -0.02
CA ARG A 229 -15.39 -18.94 0.36
C ARG A 229 -14.70 -18.20 -0.78
N HIS A 230 -14.81 -18.71 -2.01
CA HIS A 230 -14.20 -18.07 -3.19
C HIS A 230 -14.83 -16.71 -3.48
N ALA A 231 -16.17 -16.62 -3.42
CA ALA A 231 -16.88 -15.36 -3.63
C ALA A 231 -16.52 -14.31 -2.58
N ARG A 232 -16.43 -14.70 -1.30
CA ARG A 232 -16.00 -13.84 -0.19
C ARG A 232 -14.59 -13.29 -0.39
N ILE A 233 -13.65 -14.14 -0.82
CA ILE A 233 -12.27 -13.72 -1.14
C ILE A 233 -12.26 -12.70 -2.27
N ILE A 234 -12.99 -12.95 -3.36
CA ILE A 234 -13.06 -12.02 -4.49
C ILE A 234 -13.63 -10.67 -4.04
N ALA A 235 -14.72 -10.68 -3.26
CA ALA A 235 -15.38 -9.47 -2.78
C ALA A 235 -14.44 -8.60 -1.92
N ASP A 236 -13.76 -9.18 -0.93
CA ASP A 236 -12.81 -8.45 -0.09
C ASP A 236 -11.58 -7.98 -0.86
N HIS A 237 -10.91 -8.89 -1.58
CA HIS A 237 -9.62 -8.58 -2.18
C HIS A 237 -9.73 -7.57 -3.33
N ILE A 238 -10.82 -7.59 -4.10
CA ILE A 238 -11.06 -6.58 -5.13
C ILE A 238 -11.42 -5.23 -4.51
N LYS A 239 -12.25 -5.21 -3.45
CA LYS A 239 -12.49 -4.00 -2.66
C LYS A 239 -11.16 -3.40 -2.16
N GLY A 240 -10.31 -4.22 -1.54
CA GLY A 240 -9.00 -3.79 -1.05
C GLY A 240 -8.07 -3.30 -2.17
N ALA A 241 -8.04 -3.99 -3.31
CA ALA A 241 -7.24 -3.59 -4.47
C ALA A 241 -7.70 -2.23 -5.04
N ILE A 242 -9.02 -2.01 -5.13
CA ILE A 242 -9.62 -0.74 -5.56
C ILE A 242 -9.10 0.42 -4.69
N PHE A 243 -9.13 0.26 -3.36
CA PHE A 243 -8.64 1.30 -2.46
C PHE A 243 -7.12 1.50 -2.52
N LEU A 244 -6.33 0.43 -2.61
CA LEU A 244 -4.87 0.53 -2.80
C LEU A 244 -4.52 1.31 -4.07
N ILE A 245 -5.17 0.99 -5.20
CA ILE A 245 -4.91 1.68 -6.47
C ILE A 245 -5.36 3.14 -6.39
N SER A 246 -6.50 3.42 -5.73
CA SER A 246 -6.98 4.79 -5.52
C SER A 246 -6.00 5.67 -4.71
N ASP A 247 -5.24 5.06 -3.79
CA ASP A 247 -4.20 5.75 -3.01
C ASP A 247 -2.83 5.76 -3.73
N GLY A 248 -2.77 5.27 -4.98
CA GLY A 248 -1.62 5.39 -5.88
C GLY A 248 -0.74 4.15 -5.99
N VAL A 249 -1.17 3.00 -5.46
CA VAL A 249 -0.41 1.74 -5.56
C VAL A 249 -0.57 1.15 -6.96
N VAL A 250 0.55 0.72 -7.56
CA VAL A 250 0.58 0.04 -8.85
C VAL A 250 1.15 -1.37 -8.67
N PRO A 251 0.62 -2.41 -9.36
CA PRO A 251 1.11 -3.78 -9.23
C PRO A 251 2.62 -3.89 -9.54
N SER A 252 3.40 -4.39 -8.58
CA SER A 252 4.87 -4.46 -8.65
C SER A 252 5.42 -5.75 -7.99
N ASN A 253 6.74 -5.96 -8.03
CA ASN A 253 7.41 -7.08 -7.36
C ASN A 253 7.86 -6.75 -5.93
N VAL A 254 7.61 -5.54 -5.43
CA VAL A 254 8.14 -5.05 -4.16
C VAL A 254 7.06 -4.32 -3.37
N GLU A 255 7.20 -4.31 -2.05
CA GLU A 255 6.44 -3.46 -1.13
C GLU A 255 4.91 -3.53 -1.33
N ALA A 256 4.20 -2.40 -1.21
CA ALA A 256 2.76 -2.32 -1.39
C ALA A 256 2.30 -2.79 -2.79
N GLY A 257 3.14 -2.60 -3.82
CA GLY A 257 2.84 -3.09 -5.17
C GLY A 257 2.82 -4.61 -5.28
N TYR A 258 3.65 -5.31 -4.49
CA TYR A 258 3.60 -6.77 -4.37
C TYR A 258 2.36 -7.24 -3.61
N VAL A 259 1.96 -6.54 -2.54
CA VAL A 259 0.71 -6.83 -1.82
C VAL A 259 -0.50 -6.70 -2.75
N LEU A 260 -0.60 -5.59 -3.49
CA LEU A 260 -1.66 -5.38 -4.47
C LEU A 260 -1.70 -6.51 -5.51
N ARG A 261 -0.53 -6.89 -6.02
CA ARG A 261 -0.44 -8.01 -6.97
C ARG A 261 -0.92 -9.33 -6.36
N ARG A 262 -0.56 -9.62 -5.12
CA ARG A 262 -0.96 -10.85 -4.41
C ARG A 262 -2.48 -10.96 -4.33
N VAL A 263 -3.16 -9.90 -3.83
CA VAL A 263 -4.62 -9.91 -3.68
C VAL A 263 -5.35 -9.94 -5.03
N LEU A 264 -4.84 -9.24 -6.05
CA LEU A 264 -5.40 -9.30 -7.41
C LEU A 264 -5.30 -10.71 -7.98
N ARG A 265 -4.12 -11.35 -7.94
CA ARG A 265 -3.92 -12.68 -8.52
C ARG A 265 -4.75 -13.76 -7.84
N LYS A 266 -4.91 -13.68 -6.52
CA LYS A 266 -5.80 -14.56 -5.75
C LYS A 266 -7.25 -14.38 -6.18
N SER A 267 -7.70 -13.13 -6.34
CA SER A 267 -9.04 -12.82 -6.87
C SER A 267 -9.25 -13.35 -8.29
N ILE A 268 -8.29 -13.15 -9.19
CA ILE A 268 -8.36 -13.62 -10.59
C ILE A 268 -8.41 -15.15 -10.66
N ARG A 269 -7.65 -15.85 -9.81
CA ARG A 269 -7.72 -17.33 -9.71
C ARG A 269 -9.13 -17.77 -9.36
N TYR A 270 -9.70 -17.21 -8.29
CA TYR A 270 -11.04 -17.58 -7.84
C TYR A 270 -12.12 -17.16 -8.82
N ALA A 271 -12.00 -16.00 -9.48
CA ALA A 271 -12.88 -15.58 -10.56
C ALA A 271 -12.92 -16.61 -11.69
N LYS A 272 -11.77 -17.19 -12.04
CA LYS A 272 -11.68 -18.27 -13.03
C LYS A 272 -12.36 -19.56 -12.56
N LEU A 273 -12.22 -19.93 -11.29
CA LEU A 273 -12.90 -21.11 -10.70
C LEU A 273 -14.42 -20.94 -10.64
N LEU A 274 -14.87 -19.70 -10.43
CA LEU A 274 -16.29 -19.32 -10.49
C LEU A 274 -16.79 -19.05 -11.90
N GLU A 275 -15.96 -19.23 -12.93
CA GLU A 275 -16.34 -19.03 -14.33
C GLU A 275 -16.93 -17.63 -14.60
N LEU A 276 -16.41 -16.61 -13.90
CA LEU A 276 -16.86 -15.23 -14.09
C LEU A 276 -16.54 -14.77 -15.53
N PRO A 277 -17.43 -14.00 -16.17
CA PRO A 277 -17.21 -13.48 -17.51
C PRO A 277 -16.07 -12.44 -17.53
N GLY A 278 -15.60 -12.09 -18.72
CA GLY A 278 -14.64 -10.99 -18.88
C GLY A 278 -15.16 -9.67 -18.31
N ASP A 279 -14.25 -8.84 -17.80
CA ASP A 279 -14.53 -7.52 -17.18
C ASP A 279 -15.43 -7.57 -15.92
N TRP A 280 -15.56 -8.72 -15.25
CA TRP A 280 -16.31 -8.93 -14.01
C TRP A 280 -15.98 -7.92 -12.89
N PHE A 281 -14.73 -7.48 -12.81
CA PHE A 281 -14.26 -6.49 -11.82
C PHE A 281 -14.89 -5.10 -12.02
N THR A 282 -15.40 -4.77 -13.21
CA THR A 282 -16.10 -3.51 -13.49
C THR A 282 -17.45 -3.44 -12.79
N VAL A 283 -18.15 -4.57 -12.71
CA VAL A 283 -19.42 -4.69 -11.96
C VAL A 283 -19.15 -4.49 -10.48
N ILE A 284 -18.15 -5.20 -9.93
CA ILE A 284 -17.78 -5.05 -8.51
C ILE A 284 -17.32 -3.63 -8.19
N PHE A 285 -16.56 -2.97 -9.07
CA PHE A 285 -16.19 -1.57 -8.88
C PHE A 285 -17.41 -0.67 -8.74
N THR A 286 -18.46 -0.93 -9.52
CA THR A 286 -19.69 -0.13 -9.48
C THR A 286 -20.39 -0.27 -8.13
N GLU A 287 -20.53 -1.49 -7.63
CA GLU A 287 -21.07 -1.74 -6.28
C GLU A 287 -20.22 -1.09 -5.19
N VAL A 288 -18.89 -1.22 -5.25
CA VAL A 288 -17.98 -0.58 -4.29
C VAL A 288 -18.10 0.94 -4.35
N ALA A 289 -18.19 1.53 -5.54
CA ALA A 289 -18.36 2.98 -5.71
C ALA A 289 -19.69 3.48 -5.17
N GLU A 290 -20.77 2.71 -5.28
CA GLU A 290 -22.06 3.05 -4.67
C GLU A 290 -22.00 2.97 -3.14
N ILE A 291 -21.44 1.89 -2.58
CA ILE A 291 -21.34 1.67 -1.13
C ILE A 291 -20.47 2.74 -0.47
N TYR A 292 -19.33 3.08 -1.08
CA TYR A 292 -18.28 3.91 -0.48
C TYR A 292 -18.21 5.33 -1.03
N GLY A 293 -18.88 5.65 -2.14
CA GLY A 293 -18.73 6.93 -2.85
C GLY A 293 -19.11 8.16 -2.02
N ALA A 294 -20.04 8.03 -1.08
CA ALA A 294 -20.38 9.12 -0.16
C ALA A 294 -19.23 9.48 0.80
N ALA A 295 -18.51 8.48 1.31
CA ALA A 295 -17.37 8.67 2.20
C ALA A 295 -16.07 8.97 1.44
N TYR A 296 -15.94 8.43 0.22
CA TYR A 296 -14.74 8.51 -0.60
C TYR A 296 -15.08 8.97 -2.03
N PRO A 297 -15.52 10.23 -2.21
CA PRO A 297 -16.00 10.73 -3.51
C PRO A 297 -14.92 10.74 -4.61
N LYS A 298 -13.64 10.71 -4.22
CA LYS A 298 -12.52 10.64 -5.16
C LYS A 298 -12.37 9.27 -5.81
N LEU A 299 -13.05 8.23 -5.32
CA LEU A 299 -12.90 6.88 -5.87
C LEU A 299 -13.25 6.83 -7.36
N GLU A 300 -14.32 7.54 -7.75
CA GLU A 300 -14.78 7.63 -9.13
C GLU A 300 -13.76 8.36 -10.04
N ASN A 301 -13.00 9.31 -9.49
CA ASN A 301 -11.95 10.01 -10.25
C ASN A 301 -10.82 9.08 -10.70
N TYR A 302 -10.66 7.92 -10.03
CA TYR A 302 -9.64 6.92 -10.35
C TYR A 302 -10.21 5.69 -11.07
N ARG A 303 -11.49 5.71 -11.51
CA ARG A 303 -12.14 4.56 -12.16
C ARG A 303 -11.29 4.01 -13.29
N SER A 304 -10.82 4.87 -14.19
CA SER A 304 -10.05 4.46 -15.36
C SER A 304 -8.75 3.77 -14.97
N GLU A 305 -7.99 4.37 -14.05
CA GLU A 305 -6.74 3.84 -13.53
C GLU A 305 -6.93 2.50 -12.81
N ILE A 306 -7.96 2.39 -11.98
CA ILE A 306 -8.31 1.19 -11.22
C ILE A 306 -8.65 0.04 -12.17
N LEU A 307 -9.61 0.24 -13.06
CA LEU A 307 -10.05 -0.80 -13.99
C LEU A 307 -8.91 -1.21 -14.94
N THR A 308 -8.12 -0.24 -15.41
CA THR A 308 -6.96 -0.51 -16.26
C THR A 308 -5.87 -1.30 -15.53
N ALA A 309 -5.59 -0.98 -14.26
CA ALA A 309 -4.60 -1.71 -13.47
C ALA A 309 -5.03 -3.16 -13.22
N ILE A 310 -6.30 -3.40 -12.87
CA ILE A 310 -6.85 -4.74 -12.65
C ILE A 310 -6.81 -5.54 -13.95
N LYS A 311 -7.32 -4.98 -15.05
CA LYS A 311 -7.32 -5.62 -16.37
C LYS A 311 -5.91 -6.00 -16.84
N ASN A 312 -4.96 -5.08 -16.70
CA ASN A 312 -3.57 -5.34 -17.08
C ASN A 312 -2.95 -6.47 -16.25
N GLU A 313 -3.28 -6.58 -14.96
CA GLU A 313 -2.79 -7.68 -14.14
C GLU A 313 -3.48 -9.00 -14.49
N GLU A 314 -4.79 -8.99 -14.78
CA GLU A 314 -5.54 -10.16 -15.25
C GLU A 314 -4.96 -10.72 -16.55
N GLU A 315 -4.75 -9.89 -17.57
CA GLU A 315 -4.19 -10.32 -18.85
C GLU A 315 -2.76 -10.88 -18.72
N LYS A 316 -1.94 -10.26 -17.87
CA LYS A 316 -0.57 -10.72 -17.58
C LYS A 316 -0.60 -12.05 -16.85
N PHE A 317 -1.47 -12.17 -15.85
CA PHE A 317 -1.51 -13.32 -14.98
C PHE A 317 -2.22 -14.51 -15.63
N ALA A 318 -3.17 -14.31 -16.54
CA ALA A 318 -3.93 -15.39 -17.19
C ALA A 318 -3.04 -16.47 -17.83
N LYS A 319 -1.96 -16.06 -18.51
CA LYS A 319 -1.00 -16.98 -19.14
C LYS A 319 -0.19 -17.77 -18.11
N ALA A 320 0.25 -17.09 -17.04
CA ALA A 320 0.99 -17.70 -15.93
C ALA A 320 0.10 -18.68 -15.16
N LEU A 321 -1.15 -18.30 -14.89
CA LEU A 321 -2.14 -19.11 -14.22
C LEU A 321 -2.45 -20.38 -15.02
N GLU A 322 -2.68 -20.30 -16.33
CA GLU A 322 -2.98 -21.49 -17.13
C GLU A 322 -1.82 -22.50 -17.17
N LYS A 323 -0.59 -22.03 -17.45
CA LYS A 323 0.58 -22.91 -17.52
C LYS A 323 1.00 -23.41 -16.15
N GLY A 324 1.05 -22.52 -15.17
CA GLY A 324 1.43 -22.82 -13.80
C GLY A 324 0.46 -23.78 -13.12
N THR A 325 -0.86 -23.64 -13.34
CA THR A 325 -1.85 -24.60 -12.82
C THR A 325 -1.62 -26.00 -13.38
N LYS A 326 -1.39 -26.14 -14.70
CA LYS A 326 -1.12 -27.45 -15.32
C LYS A 326 0.14 -28.10 -14.76
N GLU A 327 1.19 -27.31 -14.52
CA GLU A 327 2.43 -27.84 -13.97
C GLU A 327 2.31 -28.16 -12.47
N PHE A 328 1.60 -27.33 -11.71
CA PHE A 328 1.27 -27.58 -10.32
C PHE A 328 0.53 -28.92 -10.16
N GLU A 329 -0.47 -29.20 -10.99
CA GLU A 329 -1.23 -30.45 -10.92
C GLU A 329 -0.32 -31.67 -11.11
N LYS A 330 0.68 -31.61 -12.01
CA LYS A 330 1.67 -32.70 -12.16
C LYS A 330 2.52 -32.88 -10.90
N LEU A 331 2.93 -31.78 -10.27
CA LEU A 331 3.71 -31.82 -9.03
C LEU A 331 2.89 -32.37 -7.87
N ALA A 332 1.62 -31.99 -7.76
CA ALA A 332 0.70 -32.51 -6.77
C ALA A 332 0.46 -34.02 -6.93
N GLU A 333 0.24 -34.49 -8.16
CA GLU A 333 0.10 -35.93 -8.45
C GLU A 333 1.39 -36.70 -8.16
N LYS A 334 2.56 -36.12 -8.49
CA LYS A 334 3.87 -36.69 -8.14
C LYS A 334 4.05 -36.80 -6.62
N ALA A 335 3.68 -35.76 -5.87
CA ALA A 335 3.77 -35.75 -4.41
C ALA A 335 2.88 -36.84 -3.78
N LYS A 336 1.70 -37.10 -4.35
CA LYS A 336 0.79 -38.19 -3.91
C LYS A 336 1.27 -39.58 -4.31
N ALA A 337 1.84 -39.73 -5.51
CA ALA A 337 2.22 -41.04 -6.06
C ALA A 337 3.55 -41.57 -5.49
N ALA A 338 4.48 -40.68 -5.15
CA ALA A 338 5.79 -41.04 -4.60
C ALA A 338 6.16 -40.11 -3.43
N PRO A 339 5.40 -40.15 -2.32
CA PRO A 339 5.66 -39.28 -1.18
C PRO A 339 7.00 -39.63 -0.54
N ARG A 340 7.75 -38.60 -0.12
CA ARG A 340 8.95 -38.79 0.72
C ARG A 340 8.58 -39.34 2.09
N ASP A 341 7.46 -38.86 2.62
CA ASP A 341 6.82 -39.34 3.84
C ASP A 341 5.33 -39.60 3.55
N PRO A 342 4.83 -40.84 3.63
CA PRO A 342 3.43 -41.17 3.42
C PRO A 342 2.46 -40.45 4.38
N GLU A 343 2.92 -40.01 5.55
CA GLU A 343 2.11 -39.26 6.52
C GLU A 343 2.11 -37.75 6.24
N HIS A 344 3.08 -37.25 5.45
CA HIS A 344 3.26 -35.82 5.15
C HIS A 344 3.54 -35.60 3.66
N LEU A 345 2.46 -35.40 2.89
CA LEU A 345 2.57 -35.05 1.47
C LEU A 345 3.15 -33.64 1.33
N GLU A 346 4.18 -33.48 0.49
CA GLU A 346 4.89 -32.21 0.36
C GLU A 346 5.33 -31.95 -1.09
N ILE A 347 5.20 -30.70 -1.54
CA ILE A 347 5.88 -30.16 -2.72
C ILE A 347 7.20 -29.52 -2.26
N SER A 348 8.31 -29.98 -2.84
CA SER A 348 9.62 -29.47 -2.48
C SER A 348 9.79 -28.00 -2.82
N GLY A 349 10.57 -27.25 -2.04
CA GLY A 349 10.81 -25.84 -2.32
C GLY A 349 11.56 -25.59 -3.63
N VAL A 350 12.29 -26.59 -4.15
CA VAL A 350 12.91 -26.55 -5.48
C VAL A 350 11.85 -26.61 -6.58
N ASP A 351 10.87 -27.51 -6.45
CA ASP A 351 9.78 -27.62 -7.42
C ASP A 351 8.87 -26.37 -7.35
N ALA A 352 8.58 -25.87 -6.16
CA ALA A 352 7.86 -24.61 -5.97
C ALA A 352 8.63 -23.40 -6.54
N PHE A 353 9.96 -23.38 -6.40
CA PHE A 353 10.80 -22.34 -6.99
C PHE A 353 10.82 -22.45 -8.53
N ALA A 354 10.83 -23.66 -9.09
CA ALA A 354 10.73 -23.86 -10.53
C ALA A 354 9.39 -23.36 -11.09
N LEU A 355 8.28 -23.58 -10.36
CA LEU A 355 6.97 -22.99 -10.68
C LEU A 355 7.04 -21.46 -10.74
N PHE A 356 7.66 -20.85 -9.74
CA PHE A 356 7.85 -19.41 -9.66
C PHE A 356 8.73 -18.86 -10.79
N GLU A 357 9.94 -19.38 -10.96
CA GLU A 357 10.93 -18.86 -11.90
C GLU A 357 10.52 -19.10 -13.35
N THR A 358 10.04 -20.30 -13.68
CA THR A 358 9.79 -20.70 -15.07
C THR A 358 8.41 -20.26 -15.57
N TYR A 359 7.40 -20.38 -14.71
CA TYR A 359 6.00 -20.18 -15.10
C TYR A 359 5.41 -18.88 -14.55
N GLY A 360 6.17 -18.13 -13.74
CA GLY A 360 5.69 -16.93 -13.06
C GLY A 360 4.60 -17.25 -12.03
N PHE A 361 4.56 -18.50 -11.55
CA PHE A 361 3.52 -19.01 -10.68
C PHE A 361 3.89 -18.76 -9.21
N PRO A 362 3.21 -17.83 -8.52
CA PRO A 362 3.63 -17.37 -7.20
C PRO A 362 3.63 -18.49 -6.15
N LEU A 363 4.53 -18.38 -5.16
CA LEU A 363 4.59 -19.33 -4.04
C LEU A 363 3.25 -19.37 -3.28
N GLU A 364 2.60 -18.22 -3.13
CA GLU A 364 1.38 -18.08 -2.35
C GLU A 364 0.24 -18.89 -3.00
N LEU A 365 0.13 -18.84 -4.33
CA LEU A 365 -0.84 -19.66 -5.06
C LEU A 365 -0.48 -21.14 -5.06
N THR A 366 0.82 -21.47 -5.05
CA THR A 366 1.29 -22.84 -4.90
C THR A 366 0.88 -23.41 -3.55
N GLY A 367 1.11 -22.66 -2.46
CA GLY A 367 0.70 -23.02 -1.11
C GLY A 367 -0.80 -23.17 -0.97
N GLU A 368 -1.58 -22.24 -1.53
CA GLU A 368 -3.04 -22.26 -1.48
C GLU A 368 -3.62 -23.50 -2.20
N MET A 369 -3.14 -23.79 -3.40
CA MET A 369 -3.56 -24.98 -4.15
C MET A 369 -3.10 -26.30 -3.52
N ALA A 370 -1.93 -26.29 -2.86
CA ALA A 370 -1.42 -27.45 -2.15
C ALA A 370 -2.27 -27.74 -0.91
N ALA A 371 -2.61 -26.71 -0.13
CA ALA A 371 -3.47 -26.83 1.05
C ALA A 371 -4.86 -27.40 0.70
N GLU A 372 -5.47 -26.96 -0.41
CA GLU A 372 -6.75 -27.50 -0.92
C GLU A 372 -6.69 -29.01 -1.22
N LYS A 373 -5.49 -29.55 -1.49
CA LYS A 373 -5.24 -30.97 -1.77
C LYS A 373 -4.64 -31.72 -0.58
N GLY A 374 -4.49 -31.09 0.58
CA GLY A 374 -3.86 -31.68 1.76
C GLY A 374 -2.36 -31.90 1.61
N ILE A 375 -1.68 -31.04 0.84
CA ILE A 375 -0.24 -31.11 0.56
C ILE A 375 0.44 -29.88 1.16
N ALA A 376 1.57 -30.08 1.85
CA ALA A 376 2.41 -28.98 2.34
C ALA A 376 3.37 -28.47 1.25
N VAL A 377 3.90 -27.26 1.43
CA VAL A 377 4.96 -26.72 0.57
C VAL A 377 6.16 -26.38 1.45
N ASP A 378 7.35 -26.86 1.08
CA ASP A 378 8.60 -26.54 1.76
C ASP A 378 9.03 -25.09 1.44
N GLU A 379 8.44 -24.13 2.16
CA GLU A 379 8.73 -22.71 2.01
C GLU A 379 10.18 -22.35 2.36
N GLU A 380 10.77 -23.03 3.34
CA GLU A 380 12.15 -22.75 3.74
C GLU A 380 13.11 -23.04 2.58
N SER A 381 12.95 -24.19 1.93
CA SER A 381 13.75 -24.52 0.77
C SER A 381 13.46 -23.59 -0.41
N PHE A 382 12.22 -23.16 -0.61
CA PHE A 382 11.91 -22.15 -1.62
C PHE A 382 12.70 -20.87 -1.36
N ARG A 383 12.68 -20.36 -0.12
CA ARG A 383 13.39 -19.12 0.25
C ARG A 383 14.90 -19.23 0.03
N ARG A 384 15.49 -20.41 0.27
CA ARG A 384 16.90 -20.68 -0.04
C ARG A 384 17.20 -20.56 -1.53
N GLU A 385 16.39 -21.21 -2.38
CA GLU A 385 16.58 -21.14 -3.85
C GLU A 385 16.34 -19.72 -4.39
N PHE A 386 15.30 -19.05 -3.89
CA PHE A 386 15.00 -17.67 -4.23
C PHE A 386 16.15 -16.72 -3.87
N LYS A 387 16.74 -16.88 -2.67
CA LYS A 387 17.90 -16.07 -2.24
C LYS A 387 19.12 -16.31 -3.13
N LYS A 388 19.42 -17.56 -3.48
CA LYS A 388 20.52 -17.89 -4.42
C LYS A 388 20.30 -17.20 -5.78
N HIS A 389 19.08 -17.24 -6.31
CA HIS A 389 18.75 -16.59 -7.58
C HIS A 389 18.90 -15.06 -7.50
N GLN A 390 18.52 -14.44 -6.38
CA GLN A 390 18.73 -13.01 -6.15
C GLN A 390 20.21 -12.64 -6.10
N GLU A 391 21.03 -13.42 -5.40
CA GLU A 391 22.48 -13.21 -5.30
C GLU A 391 23.17 -13.33 -6.67
N ILE A 392 22.81 -14.33 -7.47
CA ILE A 392 23.30 -14.49 -8.84
C ILE A 392 22.91 -13.29 -9.71
N SER A 393 21.66 -12.83 -9.61
CA SER A 393 21.16 -11.66 -10.35
C SER A 393 21.89 -10.37 -9.93
N ARG A 394 22.19 -10.19 -8.64
CA ARG A 394 22.95 -9.05 -8.12
C ARG A 394 24.40 -9.08 -8.59
N ALA A 395 25.10 -10.21 -8.45
CA ALA A 395 26.48 -10.37 -8.90
C ALA A 395 26.63 -10.17 -10.42
N GLY A 396 25.65 -10.59 -11.21
CA GLY A 396 25.60 -10.34 -12.66
C GLY A 396 25.40 -8.86 -13.02
N THR A 397 24.75 -8.09 -12.14
CA THR A 397 24.54 -6.64 -12.29
C THR A 397 25.79 -5.86 -11.87
N GLU A 398 26.44 -6.23 -10.76
CA GLU A 398 27.71 -5.66 -10.29
C GLU A 398 28.85 -5.89 -11.29
N LYS A 399 28.99 -7.10 -11.83
CA LYS A 399 29.99 -7.40 -12.88
C LYS A 399 29.74 -6.68 -14.21
N LYS A 400 28.50 -6.31 -14.53
CA LYS A 400 28.18 -5.58 -15.76
C LYS A 400 28.26 -4.06 -15.61
N PHE A 401 28.13 -3.50 -14.40
CA PHE A 401 27.93 -2.05 -14.21
C PHE A 401 28.64 -1.42 -12.99
N GLY A 402 29.60 -2.09 -12.35
CA GLY A 402 30.68 -1.42 -11.60
C GLY A 402 30.31 -0.57 -10.37
N GLY A 403 29.11 -0.64 -9.80
CA GLY A 403 28.82 -0.10 -8.45
C GLY A 403 29.01 1.42 -8.23
N HIS A 404 29.17 2.22 -9.30
CA HIS A 404 29.39 3.68 -9.24
C HIS A 404 28.11 4.48 -9.56
N GLY A 405 26.99 4.14 -8.92
CA GLY A 405 25.71 4.84 -9.12
C GLY A 405 25.35 5.77 -7.96
N LEU A 406 24.77 6.92 -8.28
CA LEU A 406 23.98 7.75 -7.35
C LEU A 406 22.67 7.03 -7.06
N SER A 407 22.52 6.52 -5.83
CA SER A 407 21.21 6.28 -5.26
C SER A 407 20.70 7.59 -4.68
N VAL A 408 19.66 8.15 -5.30
CA VAL A 408 18.96 9.36 -4.83
C VAL A 408 18.46 9.20 -3.38
N GLU A 409 18.34 7.96 -2.88
CA GLU A 409 17.94 7.61 -1.52
C GLU A 409 18.91 8.05 -0.39
N ALA A 410 20.17 8.38 -0.70
CA ALA A 410 21.17 8.63 0.35
C ALA A 410 21.79 10.03 0.37
N GLY A 411 21.65 10.84 -0.69
CA GLY A 411 22.36 12.14 -0.79
C GLY A 411 23.89 12.04 -0.73
N GLU A 412 24.46 10.84 -0.64
CA GLU A 412 25.90 10.60 -0.57
C GLU A 412 26.48 10.37 -1.96
N LEU A 413 27.31 11.33 -2.36
CA LEU A 413 28.13 11.27 -3.56
C LEU A 413 29.26 10.24 -3.38
N ARG A 414 29.23 9.16 -4.16
CA ARG A 414 30.41 8.30 -4.38
C ARG A 414 31.07 8.65 -5.71
N ALA A 415 31.51 9.90 -5.88
CA ALA A 415 32.41 10.27 -6.97
C ALA A 415 33.85 10.09 -6.49
N ALA A 416 34.64 9.26 -7.17
CA ALA A 416 36.03 9.01 -6.79
C ALA A 416 36.96 10.13 -7.27
N THR A 417 36.54 10.90 -8.28
CA THR A 417 37.33 12.00 -8.88
C THR A 417 36.50 13.25 -9.25
N PRO A 418 37.12 14.44 -9.35
CA PRO A 418 36.45 15.67 -9.82
C PRO A 418 35.88 15.56 -11.25
N GLU A 419 36.50 14.76 -12.11
CA GLU A 419 36.03 14.56 -13.49
C GLU A 419 34.71 13.75 -13.54
N GLU A 420 34.60 12.72 -12.71
CA GLU A 420 33.36 11.95 -12.55
C GLU A 420 32.24 12.80 -11.96
N LEU A 421 32.55 13.67 -11.00
CA LEU A 421 31.59 14.61 -10.43
C LEU A 421 31.00 15.52 -11.51
N LEU A 422 31.82 16.02 -12.43
CA LEU A 422 31.36 16.85 -13.54
C LEU A 422 30.44 16.06 -14.50
N LYS A 423 30.80 14.82 -14.87
CA LYS A 423 29.96 13.97 -15.74
C LYS A 423 28.60 13.67 -15.10
N VAL A 424 28.61 13.33 -13.82
CA VAL A 424 27.42 13.11 -13.00
C VAL A 424 26.55 14.37 -12.95
N THR A 425 27.15 15.53 -12.70
CA THR A 425 26.45 16.83 -12.64
C THR A 425 25.76 17.16 -13.96
N ARG A 426 26.40 16.88 -15.10
CA ARG A 426 25.81 17.03 -16.44
C ARG A 426 24.62 16.09 -16.65
N LEU A 427 24.79 14.80 -16.34
CA LEU A 427 23.73 13.80 -16.46
C LEU A 427 22.55 14.10 -15.52
N HIS A 428 22.80 14.73 -14.39
CA HIS A 428 21.77 15.11 -13.44
C HIS A 428 20.88 16.23 -13.98
N THR A 429 21.47 17.33 -14.48
CA THR A 429 20.67 18.36 -15.16
C THR A 429 20.01 17.83 -16.43
N ALA A 430 20.66 16.94 -17.18
CA ALA A 430 20.04 16.28 -18.34
C ALA A 430 18.81 15.44 -17.96
N THR A 431 18.78 14.88 -16.74
CA THR A 431 17.63 14.13 -16.24
C THR A 431 16.39 15.03 -16.07
N HIS A 432 16.57 16.26 -15.55
CA HIS A 432 15.47 17.22 -15.42
C HIS A 432 14.92 17.65 -16.80
N LEU A 433 15.82 17.91 -17.75
CA LEU A 433 15.41 18.25 -19.12
C LEU A 433 14.68 17.08 -19.79
N LEU A 434 15.18 15.85 -19.63
CA LEU A 434 14.53 14.64 -20.14
C LEU A 434 13.13 14.47 -19.56
N HIS A 435 12.96 14.68 -18.25
CA HIS A 435 11.68 14.52 -17.60
C HIS A 435 10.65 15.51 -18.14
N GLN A 436 11.00 16.79 -18.21
CA GLN A 436 10.11 17.81 -18.78
C GLN A 436 9.79 17.49 -20.25
N ALA A 437 10.79 17.11 -21.05
CA ALA A 437 10.59 16.75 -22.45
C ALA A 437 9.62 15.56 -22.61
N LEU A 438 9.72 14.53 -21.76
CA LEU A 438 8.77 13.42 -21.75
C LEU A 438 7.35 13.89 -21.43
N ARG A 439 7.18 14.83 -20.49
CA ARG A 439 5.87 15.38 -20.11
C ARG A 439 5.24 16.21 -21.24
N GLU A 440 6.04 16.98 -21.98
CA GLU A 440 5.55 17.77 -23.12
C GLU A 440 5.19 16.89 -24.33
N ILE A 441 5.96 15.84 -24.60
CA ILE A 441 5.77 15.00 -25.78
C ILE A 441 4.73 13.91 -25.55
N LEU A 442 4.78 13.23 -24.39
CA LEU A 442 3.90 12.09 -24.10
C LEU A 442 2.66 12.50 -23.31
N GLY A 443 2.74 13.55 -22.48
CA GLY A 443 1.64 14.06 -21.67
C GLY A 443 1.96 14.19 -20.18
N SER A 444 1.14 14.95 -19.46
CA SER A 444 1.33 15.29 -18.05
C SER A 444 1.18 14.10 -17.07
N HIS A 445 0.70 12.95 -17.54
CA HIS A 445 0.66 11.70 -16.77
C HIS A 445 2.04 11.09 -16.54
N VAL A 446 3.06 11.48 -17.32
CA VAL A 446 4.43 11.04 -17.10
C VAL A 446 4.89 11.50 -15.72
N LYS A 447 5.18 10.52 -14.86
CA LYS A 447 5.72 10.72 -13.51
C LYS A 447 6.94 9.85 -13.34
N GLN A 448 7.98 10.39 -12.72
CA GLN A 448 9.17 9.64 -12.36
C GLN A 448 8.85 8.54 -11.35
N MET A 449 9.35 7.33 -11.62
CA MET A 449 9.27 6.14 -10.76
C MET A 449 10.63 5.70 -10.22
N GLY A 450 11.72 6.19 -10.82
CA GLY A 450 13.08 5.85 -10.44
C GLY A 450 14.08 6.62 -11.28
N SER A 451 15.22 6.98 -10.69
CA SER A 451 16.37 7.48 -11.44
C SER A 451 17.67 6.93 -10.85
N ASP A 452 18.64 6.69 -11.71
CA ASP A 452 19.99 6.21 -11.36
C ASP A 452 20.98 6.85 -12.32
N ILE A 453 21.96 7.58 -11.77
CA ILE A 453 22.98 8.30 -12.55
C ILE A 453 24.34 7.73 -12.19
N THR A 454 25.10 7.33 -13.19
CA THR A 454 26.52 6.95 -13.09
C THR A 454 27.35 7.92 -13.93
N PRO A 455 28.70 7.92 -13.84
CA PRO A 455 29.53 8.76 -14.72
C PRO A 455 29.35 8.50 -16.23
N GLU A 456 28.82 7.35 -16.61
CA GLU A 456 28.68 6.91 -18.01
C GLU A 456 27.26 7.05 -18.56
N ARG A 457 26.24 7.00 -17.69
CA ARG A 457 24.84 6.97 -18.13
C ARG A 457 23.88 7.50 -17.06
N LEU A 458 22.70 7.89 -17.51
CA LEU A 458 21.52 8.00 -16.67
C LEU A 458 20.49 6.93 -17.06
N ARG A 459 19.74 6.47 -16.06
CA ARG A 459 18.56 5.62 -16.18
C ARG A 459 17.39 6.38 -15.59
N PHE A 460 16.33 6.53 -16.36
CA PHE A 460 15.13 7.24 -15.95
C PHE A 460 13.91 6.35 -16.16
N ASP A 461 13.22 6.04 -15.06
CA ASP A 461 12.02 5.21 -15.05
C ASP A 461 10.80 6.10 -14.85
N PHE A 462 9.78 5.92 -15.68
CA PHE A 462 8.61 6.79 -15.68
C PHE A 462 7.31 6.05 -16.01
N ILE A 463 6.20 6.56 -15.48
CA ILE A 463 4.86 6.05 -15.78
C ILE A 463 4.52 6.36 -17.22
N HIS A 464 4.42 5.30 -18.02
CA HIS A 464 3.88 5.35 -19.37
C HIS A 464 3.48 3.91 -19.77
N PRO A 465 2.18 3.61 -19.94
CA PRO A 465 1.75 2.23 -20.20
C PRO A 465 2.23 1.68 -21.55
N GLN A 466 2.41 2.54 -22.54
CA GLN A 466 2.73 2.16 -23.91
C GLN A 466 4.24 2.22 -24.17
N LYS A 467 4.70 1.48 -25.18
CA LYS A 467 6.08 1.61 -25.66
C LYS A 467 6.18 2.89 -26.48
N MET A 468 7.21 3.69 -26.24
CA MET A 468 7.46 4.89 -27.05
C MET A 468 7.77 4.50 -28.50
N THR A 469 7.18 5.23 -29.44
CA THR A 469 7.52 5.14 -30.86
C THR A 469 8.94 5.68 -31.12
N ASP A 470 9.51 5.32 -32.27
CA ASP A 470 10.83 5.84 -32.65
C ASP A 470 10.77 7.36 -32.87
N GLU A 471 9.63 7.87 -33.37
CA GLU A 471 9.35 9.29 -33.53
C GLU A 471 9.24 10.01 -32.18
N GLU A 472 8.55 9.44 -31.18
CA GLU A 472 8.45 10.02 -29.84
C GLU A 472 9.82 10.11 -29.16
N LYS A 473 10.62 9.03 -29.24
CA LYS A 473 11.99 9.03 -28.70
C LYS A 473 12.84 10.12 -29.37
N LYS A 474 12.75 10.24 -30.69
CA LYS A 474 13.47 11.28 -31.44
C LYS A 474 13.04 12.68 -31.01
N ARG A 475 11.73 12.93 -30.89
CA ARG A 475 11.21 14.25 -30.46
C ARG A 475 11.67 14.62 -29.05
N VAL A 476 11.69 13.65 -28.12
CA VAL A 476 12.20 13.86 -26.76
C VAL A 476 13.70 14.18 -26.80
N GLU A 477 14.49 13.41 -27.53
CA GLU A 477 15.93 13.66 -27.68
C GLU A 477 16.23 15.02 -28.34
N ASP A 478 15.51 15.37 -29.41
CA ASP A 478 15.63 16.64 -30.11
C ASP A 478 15.32 17.81 -29.17
N LEU A 479 14.22 17.72 -28.40
CA LEU A 479 13.80 18.77 -27.47
C LEU A 479 14.81 18.98 -26.34
N VAL A 480 15.37 17.91 -25.76
CA VAL A 480 16.43 18.04 -24.75
C VAL A 480 17.65 18.75 -25.35
N ASN A 481 18.09 18.35 -26.54
CA ASN A 481 19.24 18.98 -27.21
C ASN A 481 18.98 20.42 -27.65
N GLU A 482 17.74 20.76 -28.03
CA GLU A 482 17.32 22.15 -28.29
C GLU A 482 17.51 23.01 -27.03
N LYS A 483 17.04 22.53 -25.88
CA LYS A 483 17.19 23.25 -24.60
C LYS A 483 18.62 23.31 -24.09
N ILE A 484 19.46 22.34 -24.45
CA ILE A 484 20.91 22.42 -24.22
C ILE A 484 21.53 23.51 -25.10
N LYS A 485 21.16 23.57 -26.39
CA LYS A 485 21.66 24.57 -27.35
C LYS A 485 21.23 26.01 -27.02
N GLU A 486 20.04 26.18 -26.43
CA GLU A 486 19.57 27.47 -25.91
C GLU A 486 20.41 27.99 -24.72
N ASP A 487 21.21 27.12 -24.10
CA ASP A 487 22.11 27.46 -23.01
C ASP A 487 21.39 28.21 -21.86
N LEU A 488 20.27 27.63 -21.43
CA LEU A 488 19.40 28.20 -20.41
C LEU A 488 20.15 28.29 -19.06
N PRO A 489 19.97 29.39 -18.30
CA PRO A 489 20.51 29.48 -16.95
C PRO A 489 19.82 28.45 -16.04
N VAL A 490 20.62 27.74 -15.24
CA VAL A 490 20.14 26.82 -14.21
C VAL A 490 20.29 27.49 -12.86
N LEU A 491 19.15 27.87 -12.27
CA LEU A 491 19.10 28.63 -11.02
C LEU A 491 18.65 27.72 -9.88
N MET A 492 19.19 27.98 -8.69
CA MET A 492 18.79 27.31 -7.46
C MET A 492 18.19 28.35 -6.51
N GLU A 493 16.99 28.08 -6.03
CA GLU A 493 16.30 28.89 -5.04
C GLU A 493 15.91 28.02 -3.84
N GLU A 494 16.08 28.56 -2.63
CA GLU A 494 15.56 27.92 -1.41
C GLU A 494 14.26 28.59 -0.98
N MET A 495 13.17 27.83 -0.99
CA MET A 495 11.83 28.31 -0.65
C MET A 495 11.03 27.27 0.12
N ASN A 496 9.85 27.65 0.62
CA ASN A 496 8.97 26.70 1.27
C ASN A 496 8.45 25.66 0.25
N PHE A 497 8.32 24.39 0.66
CA PHE A 497 7.84 23.31 -0.22
C PHE A 497 6.48 23.62 -0.85
N GLU A 498 5.52 24.15 -0.09
CA GLU A 498 4.20 24.49 -0.63
C GLU A 498 4.28 25.62 -1.66
N GLU A 499 5.17 26.59 -1.45
CA GLU A 499 5.43 27.67 -2.40
C GLU A 499 6.04 27.13 -3.70
N ALA A 500 7.00 26.20 -3.59
CA ALA A 500 7.61 25.54 -4.73
C ALA A 500 6.55 24.84 -5.61
N ILE A 501 5.64 24.08 -4.99
CA ILE A 501 4.55 23.38 -5.68
C ILE A 501 3.58 24.38 -6.32
N LYS A 502 3.21 25.46 -5.61
CA LYS A 502 2.35 26.53 -6.17
C LYS A 502 2.98 27.21 -7.39
N GLN A 503 4.31 27.30 -7.43
CA GLN A 503 5.06 27.83 -8.56
C GLN A 503 5.28 26.83 -9.72
N GLY A 504 4.66 25.66 -9.65
CA GLY A 504 4.73 24.62 -10.67
C GLY A 504 6.00 23.77 -10.61
N ALA A 505 6.74 23.80 -9.50
CA ALA A 505 7.88 22.90 -9.32
C ALA A 505 7.38 21.46 -9.25
N LEU A 506 8.03 20.58 -10.01
CA LEU A 506 7.78 19.16 -9.92
C LEU A 506 8.51 18.57 -8.71
N ALA A 507 7.82 17.70 -7.97
CA ALA A 507 8.37 17.02 -6.81
C ALA A 507 8.04 15.53 -6.91
N PHE A 508 9.03 14.67 -6.69
CA PHE A 508 8.92 13.24 -6.92
C PHE A 508 9.41 12.47 -5.71
N PHE A 509 8.74 11.35 -5.43
CA PHE A 509 8.79 10.60 -4.17
C PHE A 509 8.16 11.41 -3.03
N LYS A 510 7.00 10.95 -2.54
CA LYS A 510 6.27 11.59 -1.42
C LYS A 510 7.00 11.50 -0.08
N GLU A 511 8.21 10.98 -0.03
CA GLU A 511 9.00 10.95 1.20
C GLU A 511 9.73 12.27 1.43
N LYS A 512 9.16 13.07 2.34
CA LYS A 512 9.81 14.08 3.21
C LYS A 512 10.79 15.03 2.52
N TYR A 513 10.23 15.93 1.71
CA TYR A 513 10.87 17.22 1.53
C TYR A 513 10.81 18.01 2.85
N PRO A 514 11.94 18.55 3.37
CA PRO A 514 11.90 19.47 4.50
C PRO A 514 11.06 20.70 4.18
N GLU A 515 10.59 21.44 5.19
CA GLU A 515 9.75 22.64 5.00
C GLU A 515 10.39 23.62 4.01
N ARG A 516 11.72 23.77 4.06
CA ARG A 516 12.51 24.51 3.07
C ARG A 516 13.21 23.55 2.13
N VAL A 517 13.00 23.71 0.83
CA VAL A 517 13.59 22.87 -0.22
C VAL A 517 14.43 23.69 -1.19
N LYS A 518 15.37 23.01 -1.84
CA LYS A 518 16.08 23.55 -3.01
C LYS A 518 15.29 23.25 -4.27
N VAL A 519 14.96 24.29 -5.02
CA VAL A 519 14.28 24.22 -6.30
C VAL A 519 15.26 24.61 -7.39
N TYR A 520 15.44 23.73 -8.37
CA TYR A 520 16.27 24.00 -9.53
C TYR A 520 15.39 24.27 -10.75
N SER A 521 15.66 25.38 -11.45
CA SER A 521 14.99 25.73 -12.69
C SER A 521 15.97 25.91 -13.83
N ALA A 522 15.74 25.24 -14.96
CA ALA A 522 16.45 25.50 -16.21
C ALA A 522 15.57 26.39 -17.10
N GLY A 523 15.84 27.71 -17.06
CA GLY A 523 14.98 28.72 -17.68
C GLY A 523 13.51 28.57 -17.24
N SER A 524 12.57 28.79 -18.17
CA SER A 524 11.14 28.52 -17.98
C SER A 524 10.73 27.10 -18.37
N PHE A 525 11.69 26.25 -18.77
CA PHE A 525 11.40 24.94 -19.34
C PHE A 525 11.15 23.90 -18.25
N SER A 526 12.09 23.71 -17.33
CA SER A 526 11.96 22.76 -16.22
C SER A 526 12.12 23.45 -14.88
N LYS A 527 11.34 22.99 -13.88
CA LYS A 527 11.43 23.42 -12.49
C LYS A 527 11.17 22.22 -11.61
N GLU A 528 12.15 21.79 -10.82
CA GLU A 528 12.05 20.57 -10.00
C GLU A 528 12.66 20.77 -8.60
N VAL A 529 12.10 20.12 -7.60
CA VAL A 529 12.64 20.07 -6.24
C VAL A 529 13.75 19.02 -6.17
N CYS A 530 15.00 19.46 -5.97
CA CYS A 530 16.16 18.58 -6.06
C CYS A 530 17.31 19.02 -5.15
N GLY A 531 18.00 18.06 -4.54
CA GLY A 531 19.14 18.30 -3.63
C GLY A 531 20.52 17.99 -4.21
N GLY A 532 20.60 17.45 -5.44
CA GLY A 532 21.87 17.05 -6.05
C GLY A 532 22.57 18.16 -6.84
N PRO A 533 23.79 17.91 -7.33
CA PRO A 533 24.57 18.91 -8.06
C PRO A 533 24.01 19.16 -9.46
N HIS A 534 24.06 20.41 -9.92
CA HIS A 534 23.62 20.81 -11.27
C HIS A 534 24.66 21.70 -11.95
N VAL A 535 24.73 21.64 -13.29
CA VAL A 535 25.49 22.62 -14.09
C VAL A 535 24.88 24.01 -13.95
N SER A 536 25.64 25.07 -14.21
CA SER A 536 25.15 26.45 -14.10
C SER A 536 24.35 26.89 -15.34
N ARG A 537 24.62 26.28 -16.50
CA ARG A 537 23.90 26.51 -17.75
C ARG A 537 23.72 25.21 -18.51
N THR A 538 22.60 25.05 -19.22
CA THR A 538 22.30 23.80 -19.93
C THR A 538 23.31 23.50 -21.05
N GLY A 539 23.99 24.51 -21.61
CA GLY A 539 25.05 24.33 -22.61
C GLY A 539 26.25 23.52 -22.10
N GLU A 540 26.47 23.49 -20.79
CA GLU A 540 27.54 22.71 -20.18
C GLU A 540 27.30 21.20 -20.24
N ILE A 541 26.07 20.76 -20.52
CA ILE A 541 25.69 19.34 -20.57
C ILE A 541 26.37 18.60 -21.71
N GLY A 542 26.58 19.25 -22.86
CA GLY A 542 27.07 18.64 -24.09
C GLY A 542 25.94 18.15 -24.99
N LYS A 543 26.05 16.94 -25.55
CA LYS A 543 25.03 16.37 -26.42
C LYS A 543 24.32 15.20 -25.73
N PHE A 544 23.00 15.28 -25.60
CA PHE A 544 22.19 14.24 -24.98
C PHE A 544 21.77 13.18 -26.01
N ARG A 545 21.82 11.90 -25.63
CA ARG A 545 21.37 10.80 -26.49
C ARG A 545 20.67 9.70 -25.71
N ILE A 546 19.51 9.26 -26.20
CA ILE A 546 18.78 8.09 -25.73
C ILE A 546 19.43 6.85 -26.34
N ALA A 547 20.07 6.04 -25.50
CA ALA A 547 20.69 4.79 -25.92
C ALA A 547 19.66 3.66 -26.07
N LYS A 548 18.70 3.59 -25.14
CA LYS A 548 17.68 2.54 -25.14
C LYS A 548 16.42 2.99 -24.41
N GLU A 549 15.29 2.49 -24.86
CA GLU A 549 14.01 2.54 -24.18
C GLU A 549 13.48 1.10 -24.03
N GLU A 550 13.06 0.72 -22.82
CA GLU A 550 12.55 -0.63 -22.52
C GLU A 550 11.47 -0.61 -21.43
N SER A 551 10.66 -1.68 -21.35
CA SER A 551 9.73 -1.86 -20.23
C SER A 551 10.52 -2.18 -18.96
N SER A 552 10.25 -1.46 -17.88
CA SER A 552 10.82 -1.75 -16.55
C SER A 552 9.90 -2.65 -15.73
N SER A 553 8.62 -2.30 -15.71
CA SER A 553 7.55 -3.05 -15.04
C SER A 553 6.20 -2.68 -15.69
N ALA A 554 5.11 -3.26 -15.17
CA ALA A 554 3.76 -2.93 -15.59
C ALA A 554 3.51 -1.41 -15.52
N GLY A 555 3.19 -0.76 -16.64
CA GLY A 555 2.89 0.67 -16.66
C GLY A 555 4.10 1.59 -16.58
N VAL A 556 5.32 1.05 -16.48
CA VAL A 556 6.56 1.82 -16.30
C VAL A 556 7.55 1.53 -17.43
N ARG A 557 8.02 2.60 -18.07
CA ARG A 557 9.07 2.59 -19.10
C ARG A 557 10.39 3.06 -18.49
N ARG A 558 11.49 2.62 -19.09
CA ARG A 558 12.86 2.96 -18.70
C ARG A 558 13.61 3.48 -19.91
N ILE A 559 14.12 4.71 -19.79
CA ILE A 559 15.11 5.27 -20.71
C ILE A 559 16.49 5.12 -20.10
N LYS A 560 17.45 4.66 -20.90
CA LYS A 560 18.88 4.79 -20.64
C LYS A 560 19.43 5.80 -21.62
N ALA A 561 20.07 6.84 -21.10
CA ALA A 561 20.65 7.91 -21.91
C ALA A 561 22.07 8.24 -21.43
N MET A 562 22.80 8.97 -22.27
CA MET A 562 24.17 9.41 -22.03
C MET A 562 24.35 10.83 -22.54
N VAL A 563 25.41 11.47 -22.05
CA VAL A 563 25.84 12.78 -22.55
C VAL A 563 27.24 12.64 -23.15
N GLU A 564 27.40 13.15 -24.37
CA GLU A 564 28.67 13.21 -25.08
C GLU A 564 29.23 14.64 -24.93
N THR A 565 30.46 14.78 -24.46
CA THR A 565 31.16 16.06 -24.48
C THR A 565 31.43 16.49 -25.92
N LEU A 566 31.02 17.71 -26.26
CA LEU A 566 31.54 18.39 -27.45
C LEU A 566 33.02 18.69 -27.18
N VAL A 567 33.90 18.14 -28.01
CA VAL A 567 35.36 18.37 -27.98
C VAL A 567 35.66 19.83 -28.32
#